data_AF-A0A916WNP3-F1
#
_entry.id   AF-A0A916WNP3-F1
#
_cell.length_a   1.000
_cell.length_b   1.000
_cell.length_c   1.000
_cell.angle_alpha   90.00
_cell.angle_beta   90.00
_cell.angle_gamma   90.00
#
_symmetry.space_group_name_H-M   'P 1'
#
loop_
_entity.id
_entity.type
_entity.pdbx_description
1 polymer ?
#
loop_
_entity_poly.entity_id
_entity_poly.type
_entity_poly.pdbx_seq_one_letter_code
_entity_poly.pdbx_strand_id
1 'polypeptide(L)'
;MWLFAFAILVLMPMVSRLNWDPRPIILRTWLVLGTLTSFYALIERLLGRNVLFSTIYSAAADPAGTAVQHWSDYRAQASFGHPIYAGMFFAATAVLAYLSFFESNRDRRFLILGLLSSAALICTGTRGAIIGLVAGVAIGLLPKLKRQSGTRIALSLLGLVGTFIAVVSTGGGEKIWQGVTGRFTSQEAAVSAGGRQSVIDLSLKIAEEHSWMGAGVGTSRSVFRHAGSTIPVESGPLQVLVSEGIPGLLLMTLGLLTVGYALWRSGHGIELGLLVTSVICLSGFNGFEDVPTTMTWLGLALLAARSAASGGGGLTPRSTPASPTDVAAQAMKVVGAHGH
;
A
#
# COMPACT_ATOMS: atom_id res chain seq x y z
N MET A 1 7.67 -19.14 6.44
CA MET A 1 7.44 -18.08 5.43
C MET A 1 7.43 -16.68 6.06
N TRP A 2 6.73 -16.46 7.19
CA TRP A 2 6.69 -15.17 7.91
C TRP A 2 8.06 -14.63 8.33
N LEU A 3 8.93 -15.47 8.91
CA LEU A 3 10.32 -15.10 9.23
C LEU A 3 11.14 -14.64 8.02
N PHE A 4 10.86 -15.15 6.83
CA PHE A 4 11.57 -14.79 5.60
C PHE A 4 11.09 -13.43 5.06
N ALA A 5 9.77 -13.18 5.10
CA ALA A 5 9.21 -11.87 4.79
C ALA A 5 9.68 -10.82 5.81
N PHE A 6 9.65 -11.14 7.11
CA PHE A 6 10.18 -10.27 8.16
C PHE A 6 11.68 -9.98 7.96
N ALA A 7 12.49 -11.01 7.65
CA ALA A 7 13.92 -10.83 7.37
C ALA A 7 14.16 -9.91 6.16
N ILE A 8 13.41 -10.08 5.07
CA ILE A 8 13.54 -9.21 3.90
C ILE A 8 13.05 -7.78 4.20
N LEU A 9 11.99 -7.61 4.98
CA LEU A 9 11.36 -6.30 5.18
C LEU A 9 11.97 -5.48 6.31
N VAL A 10 12.53 -6.14 7.33
CA VAL A 10 13.11 -5.49 8.51
C VAL A 10 14.64 -5.60 8.48
N LEU A 11 15.18 -6.79 8.23
CA LEU A 11 16.63 -6.99 8.26
C LEU A 11 17.30 -6.46 6.99
N MET A 12 16.71 -6.60 5.80
CA MET A 12 17.36 -6.10 4.57
C MET A 12 17.59 -4.58 4.62
N PRO A 13 16.61 -3.73 5.01
CA PRO A 13 16.90 -2.31 5.22
C PRO A 13 17.97 -2.12 6.29
N MET A 14 17.86 -2.79 7.45
CA MET A 14 18.80 -2.63 8.58
C MET A 14 20.24 -2.99 8.24
N VAL A 15 20.45 -4.07 7.50
CA VAL A 15 21.77 -4.63 7.17
C VAL A 15 22.37 -4.00 5.92
N SER A 16 21.52 -3.58 4.97
CA SER A 16 22.01 -2.98 3.75
C SER A 16 22.50 -1.54 4.00
N ARG A 17 23.82 -1.38 4.14
CA ARG A 17 24.50 -0.09 3.95
C ARG A 17 24.51 0.22 2.45
N LEU A 18 23.33 0.46 1.89
CA LEU A 18 23.23 0.87 0.48
C LEU A 18 23.86 2.25 0.38
N ASN A 19 24.98 2.35 -0.34
CA ASN A 19 25.65 3.61 -0.66
C ASN A 19 24.87 4.44 -1.71
N TRP A 20 23.70 3.99 -2.11
CA TRP A 20 22.82 4.62 -3.08
C TRP A 20 21.41 4.73 -2.51
N ASP A 21 20.65 5.73 -2.96
CA ASP A 21 19.26 5.94 -2.56
C ASP A 21 18.33 5.06 -3.43
N PRO A 22 17.71 3.99 -2.88
CA PRO A 22 16.77 3.15 -3.63
C PRO A 22 15.41 3.76 -3.89
N ARG A 23 15.06 4.86 -3.20
CA ARG A 23 13.75 5.50 -3.29
C ARG A 23 13.31 5.78 -4.73
N PRO A 24 14.07 6.49 -5.60
CA PRO A 24 13.61 6.82 -6.94
C PRO A 24 13.34 5.58 -7.80
N ILE A 25 14.15 4.51 -7.64
CA ILE A 25 13.96 3.27 -8.40
C ILE A 25 12.70 2.53 -7.91
N ILE A 26 12.49 2.44 -6.59
CA ILE A 26 11.31 1.80 -6.00
C ILE A 26 10.04 2.52 -6.46
N LEU A 27 9.97 3.85 -6.29
CA LEU A 27 8.77 4.62 -6.61
C LEU A 27 8.46 4.62 -8.11
N ARG A 28 9.49 4.73 -8.96
CA ARG A 28 9.31 4.68 -10.42
C ARG A 28 8.85 3.29 -10.88
N THR A 29 9.48 2.24 -10.37
CA THR A 29 9.08 0.86 -10.69
C THR A 29 7.66 0.58 -10.23
N TRP A 30 7.31 1.00 -9.01
CA TRP A 30 5.94 0.90 -8.49
C TRP A 30 4.96 1.61 -9.41
N LEU A 31 5.19 2.87 -9.77
CA LEU A 31 4.29 3.61 -10.65
C LEU A 31 4.11 2.94 -12.01
N VAL A 32 5.18 2.44 -12.63
CA VAL A 32 5.10 1.74 -13.92
C VAL A 32 4.26 0.48 -13.80
N LEU A 33 4.58 -0.40 -12.84
CA LEU A 33 3.85 -1.64 -12.63
C LEU A 33 2.39 -1.38 -12.23
N GLY A 34 2.17 -0.40 -11.35
CA GLY A 34 0.86 0.08 -10.91
C GLY A 34 0.00 0.57 -12.07
N THR A 35 0.60 1.32 -13.00
CA THR A 35 -0.10 1.81 -14.20
C THR A 35 -0.48 0.67 -15.13
N LEU A 36 0.47 -0.22 -15.43
CA LEU A 36 0.24 -1.37 -16.32
C LEU A 36 -0.85 -2.30 -15.78
N THR A 37 -0.78 -2.64 -14.50
CA THR A 37 -1.79 -3.47 -13.83
C THR A 37 -3.13 -2.76 -13.67
N SER A 38 -3.15 -1.44 -13.48
CA SER A 38 -4.40 -0.65 -13.46
C SER A 38 -5.10 -0.70 -14.82
N PHE A 39 -4.34 -0.52 -15.90
CA PHE A 39 -4.88 -0.65 -17.25
C PHE A 39 -5.44 -2.06 -17.51
N TYR A 40 -4.71 -3.09 -17.08
CA TYR A 40 -5.18 -4.48 -17.15
C TYR A 40 -6.47 -4.70 -16.36
N ALA A 41 -6.59 -4.15 -15.15
CA ALA A 41 -7.80 -4.25 -14.32
C ALA A 41 -9.04 -3.64 -14.99
N LEU A 42 -8.86 -2.54 -15.73
CA LEU A 42 -9.95 -1.93 -16.49
C LEU A 42 -10.39 -2.82 -17.65
N ILE A 43 -9.45 -3.39 -18.40
CA ILE A 43 -9.76 -4.37 -19.47
C ILE A 43 -10.49 -5.58 -18.88
N GLU A 44 -9.96 -6.12 -17.78
CA GLU A 44 -10.54 -7.24 -17.05
C GLU A 44 -11.99 -6.95 -16.64
N ARG A 45 -12.27 -5.76 -16.08
CA ARG A 45 -13.63 -5.33 -15.73
C ARG A 45 -14.54 -5.17 -16.95
N LEU A 46 -14.05 -4.59 -18.04
CA LEU A 46 -14.82 -4.41 -19.28
C LEU A 46 -15.24 -5.75 -19.89
N LEU A 47 -14.37 -6.76 -19.82
CA LEU A 47 -14.62 -8.09 -20.35
C LEU A 47 -15.41 -8.98 -19.40
N GLY A 48 -15.59 -8.57 -18.13
CA GLY A 48 -16.27 -9.37 -17.11
C GLY A 48 -15.55 -10.68 -16.76
N ARG A 49 -14.27 -10.82 -17.11
CA ARG A 49 -13.46 -12.02 -16.89
C ARG A 49 -11.97 -11.70 -16.86
N ASN A 50 -11.20 -12.54 -16.16
CA ASN A 50 -9.75 -12.43 -16.14
C ASN A 50 -9.18 -13.09 -17.39
N VAL A 51 -8.75 -12.30 -18.37
CA VAL A 51 -8.32 -12.80 -19.69
C VAL A 51 -7.18 -13.81 -19.56
N LEU A 52 -6.14 -13.47 -18.80
CA LEU A 52 -4.96 -14.31 -18.66
C LEU A 52 -5.29 -15.65 -18.01
N PHE A 53 -5.92 -15.63 -16.84
CA PHE A 53 -6.19 -16.86 -16.09
C PHE A 53 -7.34 -17.67 -16.69
N SER A 54 -8.37 -17.03 -17.24
CA SER A 54 -9.46 -17.77 -17.89
C SER A 54 -8.96 -18.59 -19.08
N THR A 55 -8.03 -18.04 -19.87
CA THR A 55 -7.41 -18.80 -20.97
C THR A 55 -6.57 -19.96 -20.44
N ILE A 56 -5.74 -19.73 -19.43
CA ILE A 56 -4.90 -20.80 -18.84
C ILE A 56 -5.75 -21.91 -18.23
N TYR A 57 -6.76 -21.59 -17.41
CA TYR A 57 -7.61 -22.59 -16.76
C TYR A 57 -8.49 -23.36 -17.76
N SER A 58 -8.98 -22.68 -18.80
CA SER A 58 -9.72 -23.35 -19.89
C SER A 58 -8.84 -24.33 -20.67
N ALA A 59 -7.53 -24.05 -20.81
CA ALA A 59 -6.57 -24.94 -21.45
C ALA A 59 -6.10 -26.08 -20.52
N ALA A 60 -6.10 -25.86 -19.20
CA ALA A 60 -5.63 -26.83 -18.20
C ALA A 60 -6.68 -27.88 -17.81
N ALA A 61 -7.85 -27.92 -18.47
CA ALA A 61 -8.93 -28.87 -18.22
C ALA A 61 -9.41 -28.89 -16.75
N ASP A 62 -9.61 -27.71 -16.13
CA ASP A 62 -10.52 -27.54 -15.00
C ASP A 62 -11.90 -27.05 -15.51
N PRO A 63 -12.74 -27.93 -16.06
CA PRO A 63 -14.04 -27.56 -16.62
C PRO A 63 -15.04 -27.10 -15.55
N ALA A 64 -14.76 -27.30 -14.27
CA ALA A 64 -15.65 -26.95 -13.18
C ALA A 64 -15.51 -25.49 -12.73
N GLY A 65 -14.49 -24.76 -13.22
CA GLY A 65 -14.25 -23.36 -12.82
C GLY A 65 -14.03 -23.21 -11.31
N THR A 66 -13.66 -24.30 -10.62
CA THR A 66 -13.63 -24.36 -9.14
C THR A 66 -12.59 -23.43 -8.53
N ALA A 67 -11.57 -23.03 -9.30
CA ALA A 67 -10.58 -22.04 -8.90
C ALA A 67 -11.06 -20.57 -9.01
N VAL A 68 -12.18 -20.29 -9.70
CA VAL A 68 -12.68 -18.93 -9.92
C VAL A 68 -13.94 -18.74 -9.08
N GLN A 69 -13.82 -18.04 -7.95
CA GLN A 69 -15.00 -17.59 -7.21
C GLN A 69 -15.87 -16.69 -8.10
N HIS A 70 -17.07 -17.18 -8.45
CA HIS A 70 -18.09 -16.40 -9.13
C HIS A 70 -18.88 -15.60 -8.09
N TRP A 71 -18.57 -14.32 -7.98
CA TRP A 71 -19.40 -13.36 -7.25
C TRP A 71 -20.56 -12.92 -8.17
N SER A 72 -21.69 -12.53 -7.60
CA SER A 72 -22.85 -11.99 -8.34
C SER A 72 -22.49 -10.81 -9.25
N ASP A 73 -21.42 -10.08 -8.91
CA ASP A 73 -20.75 -9.09 -9.74
C ASP A 73 -19.26 -9.39 -9.89
N TYR A 74 -18.78 -9.39 -11.13
CA TYR A 74 -17.37 -9.66 -11.43
C TYR A 74 -16.44 -8.54 -10.94
N ARG A 75 -15.54 -8.81 -9.99
CA ARG A 75 -14.60 -7.81 -9.46
C ARG A 75 -13.23 -7.97 -10.12
N ALA A 76 -12.63 -6.86 -10.55
CA ALA A 76 -11.28 -6.89 -11.10
C ALA A 76 -10.27 -7.31 -10.03
N GLN A 77 -9.34 -8.19 -10.41
CA GLN A 77 -8.32 -8.76 -9.51
C GLN A 77 -6.91 -8.54 -10.03
N ALA A 78 -6.74 -8.15 -11.29
CA ALA A 78 -5.50 -7.80 -11.97
C ALA A 78 -4.34 -8.76 -11.70
N SER A 79 -4.64 -10.05 -11.64
CA SER A 79 -3.70 -11.14 -11.34
C SER A 79 -3.17 -11.23 -9.91
N PHE A 80 -3.75 -10.47 -8.97
CA PHE A 80 -3.46 -10.58 -7.54
C PHE A 80 -4.19 -11.76 -6.86
N GLY A 81 -5.04 -12.50 -7.59
CA GLY A 81 -5.82 -13.64 -7.08
C GLY A 81 -6.97 -13.27 -6.13
N HIS A 82 -7.03 -12.01 -5.68
CA HIS A 82 -8.12 -11.51 -4.86
C HIS A 82 -8.35 -10.00 -5.08
N PRO A 83 -9.61 -9.54 -5.22
CA PRO A 83 -9.91 -8.13 -5.48
C PRO A 83 -9.51 -7.20 -4.33
N ILE A 84 -9.41 -7.69 -3.10
CA ILE A 84 -8.95 -6.87 -1.96
C ILE A 84 -7.46 -6.52 -2.09
N TYR A 85 -6.62 -7.49 -2.49
CA TYR A 85 -5.18 -7.26 -2.66
C TYR A 85 -4.92 -6.31 -3.84
N ALA A 86 -5.64 -6.51 -4.95
CA ALA A 86 -5.61 -5.59 -6.09
C ALA A 86 -6.04 -4.17 -5.66
N GLY A 87 -7.13 -4.06 -4.89
CA GLY A 87 -7.62 -2.79 -4.38
C GLY A 87 -6.59 -2.05 -3.54
N MET A 88 -5.94 -2.74 -2.59
CA MET A 88 -4.85 -2.17 -1.78
C MET A 88 -3.72 -1.64 -2.67
N PHE A 89 -3.27 -2.42 -3.64
CA PHE A 89 -2.19 -2.03 -4.54
C PHE A 89 -2.55 -0.81 -5.41
N PHE A 90 -3.78 -0.76 -5.94
CA PHE A 90 -4.26 0.37 -6.72
C PHE A 90 -4.46 1.63 -5.89
N ALA A 91 -4.94 1.49 -4.64
CA ALA A 91 -5.02 2.61 -3.70
C ALA A 91 -3.64 3.20 -3.41
N ALA A 92 -2.65 2.36 -3.09
CA ALA A 92 -1.28 2.80 -2.83
C ALA A 92 -0.65 3.46 -4.08
N THR A 93 -0.86 2.88 -5.27
CA THR A 93 -0.38 3.45 -6.54
C THR A 93 -1.02 4.81 -6.81
N ALA A 94 -2.34 4.94 -6.59
CA ALA A 94 -3.05 6.21 -6.74
C ALA A 94 -2.52 7.27 -5.76
N VAL A 95 -2.28 6.92 -4.50
CA VAL A 95 -1.66 7.83 -3.52
C VAL A 95 -0.28 8.29 -3.99
N LEU A 96 0.56 7.36 -4.41
CA LEU A 96 1.89 7.68 -4.94
C LEU A 96 1.80 8.66 -6.11
N ALA A 97 0.91 8.41 -7.07
CA ALA A 97 0.72 9.26 -8.23
C ALA A 97 0.18 10.66 -7.83
N TYR A 98 -0.88 10.75 -7.02
CA TYR A 98 -1.43 12.04 -6.60
C TYR A 98 -0.45 12.86 -5.78
N LEU A 99 0.28 12.25 -4.85
CA LEU A 99 1.27 12.98 -4.06
C LEU A 99 2.48 13.39 -4.91
N SER A 100 2.89 12.56 -5.88
CA SER A 100 3.91 12.91 -6.88
C SER A 100 3.49 14.09 -7.74
N PHE A 101 2.22 14.17 -8.18
CA PHE A 101 1.68 15.34 -8.88
C PHE A 101 1.91 16.63 -8.08
N PHE A 102 1.71 16.60 -6.77
CA PHE A 102 1.96 17.76 -5.91
C PHE A 102 3.45 18.01 -5.61
N GLU A 103 4.35 17.04 -5.79
CA GLU A 103 5.80 17.24 -5.62
C GLU A 103 6.45 17.75 -6.92
N SER A 104 5.98 17.31 -8.08
CA SER A 104 6.56 17.59 -9.38
C SER A 104 6.01 18.86 -10.05
N ASN A 105 5.67 19.88 -9.27
CA ASN A 105 5.05 21.12 -9.76
C ASN A 105 3.80 20.89 -10.64
N ARG A 106 2.95 19.92 -10.28
CA ARG A 106 1.68 19.62 -10.95
C ARG A 106 1.82 19.06 -12.37
N ASP A 107 2.82 18.21 -12.59
CA ASP A 107 2.94 17.45 -13.85
C ASP A 107 1.71 16.55 -14.07
N ARG A 108 0.90 16.90 -15.08
CA ARG A 108 -0.38 16.25 -15.40
C ARG A 108 -0.25 14.75 -15.63
N ARG A 109 0.93 14.25 -16.00
CA ARG A 109 1.18 12.80 -16.15
C ARG A 109 0.79 12.05 -14.88
N PHE A 110 1.25 12.52 -13.72
CA PHE A 110 0.93 11.88 -12.44
C PHE A 110 -0.56 11.97 -12.07
N LEU A 111 -1.25 13.04 -12.46
CA LEU A 111 -2.69 13.14 -12.28
C LEU A 111 -3.42 12.06 -13.10
N ILE A 112 -3.04 11.87 -14.36
CA ILE A 112 -3.61 10.83 -15.23
C ILE A 112 -3.35 9.43 -14.65
N LEU A 113 -2.13 9.15 -14.19
CA LEU A 113 -1.80 7.87 -13.55
C LEU A 113 -2.61 7.63 -12.27
N GLY A 114 -2.81 8.68 -11.46
CA GLY A 114 -3.63 8.64 -10.26
C GLY A 114 -5.10 8.35 -10.56
N LEU A 115 -5.66 9.01 -11.58
CA LEU A 115 -7.03 8.77 -12.04
C LEU A 115 -7.22 7.36 -12.59
N LEU A 116 -6.28 6.88 -13.41
CA LEU A 116 -6.28 5.52 -13.95
C LEU A 116 -6.26 4.48 -12.82
N SER A 117 -5.36 4.65 -11.84
CA SER A 117 -5.24 3.76 -10.68
C SER A 117 -6.49 3.82 -9.79
N SER A 118 -7.10 4.99 -9.66
CA SER A 118 -8.35 5.17 -8.92
C SER A 118 -9.52 4.48 -9.61
N ALA A 119 -9.60 4.55 -10.94
CA ALA A 119 -10.61 3.83 -11.72
C ALA A 119 -10.43 2.31 -11.56
N ALA A 120 -9.20 1.80 -11.66
CA ALA A 120 -8.90 0.39 -11.40
C ALA A 120 -9.29 -0.04 -9.98
N LEU A 121 -8.99 0.77 -8.96
CA LEU A 121 -9.43 0.55 -7.58
C LEU A 121 -10.95 0.41 -7.48
N ILE A 122 -11.71 1.30 -8.12
CA ILE A 122 -13.19 1.23 -8.12
C ILE A 122 -13.66 -0.09 -8.74
N CYS A 123 -13.03 -0.56 -9.82
CA CYS A 123 -13.35 -1.84 -10.44
C CYS A 123 -13.13 -3.06 -9.53
N THR A 124 -12.33 -2.92 -8.46
CA THR A 124 -12.17 -3.96 -7.43
C THR A 124 -13.31 -3.99 -6.42
N GLY A 125 -14.09 -2.90 -6.28
CA GLY A 125 -15.18 -2.80 -5.30
C GLY A 125 -14.73 -2.88 -3.84
N THR A 126 -13.47 -2.55 -3.53
CA THR A 126 -12.88 -2.70 -2.19
C THR A 126 -13.00 -1.42 -1.37
N ARG A 127 -14.01 -1.35 -0.48
CA ARG A 127 -14.32 -0.18 0.35
C ARG A 127 -13.15 0.29 1.23
N GLY A 128 -12.48 -0.63 1.93
CA GLY A 128 -11.34 -0.31 2.79
C GLY A 128 -10.19 0.36 2.03
N ALA A 129 -9.96 -0.05 0.78
CA ALA A 129 -8.92 0.54 -0.06
C ALA A 129 -9.30 1.95 -0.57
N ILE A 130 -10.58 2.23 -0.81
CA ILE A 130 -11.07 3.59 -1.12
C ILE A 130 -10.84 4.53 0.08
N ILE A 131 -11.20 4.07 1.29
CA ILE A 131 -10.93 4.84 2.52
C ILE A 131 -9.43 5.05 2.68
N GLY A 132 -8.62 4.01 2.45
CA GLY A 132 -7.16 4.07 2.50
C GLY A 132 -6.56 5.08 1.51
N LEU A 133 -7.08 5.15 0.28
CA LEU A 133 -6.68 6.15 -0.72
C LEU A 133 -6.96 7.57 -0.22
N VAL A 134 -8.21 7.85 0.19
CA VAL A 134 -8.61 9.19 0.64
C VAL A 134 -7.79 9.63 1.85
N ALA A 135 -7.68 8.77 2.86
CA ALA A 135 -6.90 9.05 4.06
C ALA A 135 -5.40 9.20 3.75
N GLY A 136 -4.85 8.37 2.87
CA GLY A 136 -3.45 8.44 2.46
C GLY A 136 -3.09 9.73 1.74
N VAL A 137 -3.92 10.18 0.78
CA VAL A 137 -3.71 11.48 0.12
C VAL A 137 -3.85 12.62 1.14
N ALA A 138 -4.90 12.62 1.96
CA ALA A 138 -5.15 13.67 2.93
C ALA A 138 -3.99 13.81 3.94
N ILE A 139 -3.58 12.69 4.54
CA ILE A 139 -2.50 12.68 5.54
C ILE A 139 -1.14 12.95 4.89
N GLY A 140 -0.88 12.41 3.69
CA GLY A 140 0.35 12.66 2.93
C GLY A 140 0.53 14.11 2.48
N LEU A 141 -0.54 14.90 2.42
CA LEU A 141 -0.48 16.35 2.14
C LEU A 141 -0.21 17.21 3.39
N LEU A 142 -0.42 16.67 4.61
CA LEU A 142 -0.20 17.43 5.86
C LEU A 142 1.20 18.01 6.01
N PRO A 143 2.31 17.33 5.65
CA PRO A 143 3.63 17.94 5.73
C PRO A 143 3.79 19.17 4.84
N LYS A 144 3.02 19.27 3.74
CA LYS A 144 3.06 20.41 2.80
C LYS A 144 2.26 21.61 3.29
N LEU A 145 1.25 21.42 4.15
CA LEU A 145 0.48 22.52 4.77
C LEU A 145 1.39 23.47 5.58
N LYS A 146 2.51 22.97 6.11
CA LYS A 146 3.50 23.82 6.81
C LYS A 146 4.23 24.80 5.89
N ARG A 147 4.24 24.56 4.58
CA ARG A 147 5.03 25.31 3.59
C ARG A 147 4.18 26.09 2.58
N GLN A 148 2.89 25.75 2.45
CA GLN A 148 1.99 26.37 1.48
C GLN A 148 0.71 26.86 2.15
N SER A 149 0.07 27.91 1.60
CA SER A 149 -1.25 28.38 2.03
C SER A 149 -2.26 27.23 2.03
N GLY A 150 -2.89 26.97 3.18
CA GLY A 150 -3.85 25.88 3.37
C GLY A 150 -5.02 25.89 2.37
N THR A 151 -5.42 27.07 1.89
CA THR A 151 -6.47 27.24 0.88
C THR A 151 -6.14 26.54 -0.44
N ARG A 152 -4.87 26.53 -0.86
CA ARG A 152 -4.45 25.87 -2.12
C ARG A 152 -4.52 24.35 -2.01
N ILE A 153 -4.25 23.80 -0.83
CA ILE A 153 -4.31 22.36 -0.57
C ILE A 153 -5.78 21.92 -0.46
N ALA A 154 -6.63 22.67 0.23
CA ALA A 154 -8.07 22.42 0.29
C ALA A 154 -8.72 22.41 -1.11
N LEU A 155 -8.42 23.41 -1.94
CA LEU A 155 -8.89 23.45 -3.33
C LEU A 155 -8.37 22.29 -4.17
N SER A 156 -7.13 21.84 -3.92
CA SER A 156 -6.55 20.71 -4.63
C SER A 156 -7.20 19.38 -4.24
N LEU A 157 -7.53 19.20 -2.96
CA LEU A 157 -8.30 18.05 -2.47
C LEU A 157 -9.72 18.05 -3.04
N LEU A 158 -10.40 19.18 -3.02
CA LEU A 158 -11.71 19.36 -3.64
C LEU A 158 -11.68 19.07 -5.14
N GLY A 159 -10.65 19.53 -5.86
CA GLY A 159 -10.48 19.24 -7.27
C GLY A 159 -10.26 17.76 -7.55
N LEU A 160 -9.48 17.07 -6.72
CA LEU A 160 -9.20 15.63 -6.86
C LEU A 160 -10.45 14.81 -6.57
N VAL A 161 -11.17 15.12 -5.49
CA VAL A 161 -12.47 14.50 -5.17
C VAL A 161 -13.50 14.77 -6.27
N GLY A 162 -13.60 16.01 -6.76
CA GLY A 162 -14.49 16.38 -7.85
C GLY A 162 -14.17 15.66 -9.16
N THR A 163 -12.88 15.54 -9.50
CA THR A 163 -12.44 14.80 -10.70
C THR A 163 -12.70 13.31 -10.56
N PHE A 164 -12.47 12.73 -9.37
CA PHE A 164 -12.80 11.34 -9.08
C PHE A 164 -14.29 11.08 -9.25
N ILE A 165 -15.15 11.93 -8.68
CA ILE A 165 -16.61 11.84 -8.82
C ILE A 165 -17.02 11.96 -10.29
N ALA A 166 -16.44 12.92 -11.03
CA ALA A 166 -16.74 13.15 -12.45
C ALA A 166 -16.35 11.95 -13.35
N VAL A 167 -15.18 11.35 -13.10
CA VAL A 167 -14.73 10.14 -13.83
C VAL A 167 -15.64 8.96 -13.51
N VAL A 168 -16.07 8.83 -12.25
CA VAL A 168 -17.04 7.80 -11.85
C VAL A 168 -18.39 8.03 -12.48
N SER A 169 -18.82 9.27 -12.77
CA SER A 169 -20.17 9.55 -13.27
C SER A 169 -20.33 9.53 -14.79
N THR A 170 -19.26 9.70 -15.58
CA THR A 170 -19.38 10.01 -17.03
C THR A 170 -19.18 8.85 -18.02
N GLY A 171 -18.76 7.64 -17.61
CA GLY A 171 -18.37 6.58 -18.58
C GLY A 171 -18.75 5.14 -18.22
N GLY A 172 -20.03 4.82 -18.12
CA GLY A 172 -20.50 3.51 -17.58
C GLY A 172 -20.58 3.48 -16.05
N GLY A 173 -20.41 4.67 -15.47
CA GLY A 173 -20.48 4.99 -14.07
C GLY A 173 -21.70 4.48 -13.36
N GLU A 174 -22.86 4.51 -14.01
CA GLU A 174 -24.11 4.13 -13.37
C GLU A 174 -24.13 2.65 -12.95
N LYS A 175 -23.61 1.72 -13.75
CA LYS A 175 -23.51 0.30 -13.36
C LYS A 175 -22.46 0.08 -12.27
N ILE A 176 -21.35 0.81 -12.35
CA ILE A 176 -20.28 0.77 -11.34
C ILE A 176 -20.80 1.36 -10.03
N TRP A 177 -21.47 2.49 -10.09
CA TRP A 177 -22.08 3.22 -8.99
C TRP A 177 -23.24 2.44 -8.40
N GLN A 178 -24.09 1.79 -9.19
CA GLN A 178 -25.15 0.90 -8.70
C GLN A 178 -24.56 -0.35 -8.02
N GLY A 179 -23.50 -0.96 -8.56
CA GLY A 179 -22.82 -2.07 -7.87
C GLY A 179 -22.10 -1.65 -6.60
N VAL A 180 -21.53 -0.43 -6.59
CA VAL A 180 -20.87 0.16 -5.42
C VAL A 180 -21.90 0.56 -4.36
N THR A 181 -22.93 1.33 -4.72
CA THR A 181 -24.00 1.80 -3.83
C THR A 181 -24.89 0.66 -3.35
N GLY A 182 -25.23 -0.29 -4.21
CA GLY A 182 -25.95 -1.51 -3.84
C GLY A 182 -25.21 -2.32 -2.76
N ARG A 183 -23.88 -2.25 -2.69
CA ARG A 183 -23.08 -2.82 -1.59
C ARG A 183 -22.94 -1.91 -0.38
N PHE A 184 -23.15 -0.61 -0.54
CA PHE A 184 -23.24 0.32 0.59
C PHE A 184 -24.60 0.25 1.28
N THR A 185 -25.66 -0.17 0.58
CA THR A 185 -27.05 -0.13 1.08
C THR A 185 -27.73 -1.49 1.27
N SER A 186 -27.20 -2.60 0.76
CA SER A 186 -27.90 -3.91 0.83
C SER A 186 -27.71 -4.68 2.14
N GLN A 187 -28.60 -5.66 2.34
CA GLN A 187 -28.67 -6.71 3.36
C GLN A 187 -27.33 -7.41 3.70
N GLU A 188 -26.34 -7.41 2.79
CA GLU A 188 -24.98 -7.87 3.07
C GLU A 188 -24.31 -7.06 4.19
N ALA A 189 -24.63 -5.77 4.34
CA ALA A 189 -24.10 -4.93 5.42
C ALA A 189 -24.59 -5.39 6.81
N ALA A 190 -25.84 -5.86 6.91
CA ALA A 190 -26.43 -6.37 8.15
C ALA A 190 -25.92 -7.78 8.50
N VAL A 191 -25.81 -8.68 7.51
CA VAL A 191 -25.21 -10.02 7.69
C VAL A 191 -23.72 -9.91 8.01
N SER A 192 -23.01 -8.94 7.40
CA SER A 192 -21.61 -8.63 7.72
C SER A 192 -21.44 -8.02 9.11
N ALA A 193 -22.40 -7.24 9.62
CA ALA A 193 -22.32 -6.68 10.98
C ALA A 193 -22.40 -7.76 12.07
N GLY A 194 -23.34 -8.70 11.96
CA GLY A 194 -23.45 -9.83 12.90
C GLY A 194 -22.24 -10.79 12.83
N GLY A 195 -21.75 -11.08 11.63
CA GLY A 195 -20.53 -11.86 11.45
C GLY A 195 -19.29 -11.17 12.01
N ARG A 196 -19.15 -9.85 11.83
CA ARG A 196 -18.05 -9.06 12.40
C ARG A 196 -18.07 -9.04 13.92
N GLN A 197 -19.24 -8.85 14.53
CA GLN A 197 -19.35 -8.87 15.99
C GLN A 197 -18.93 -10.23 16.53
N SER A 198 -19.38 -11.33 15.91
CA SER A 198 -18.98 -12.69 16.29
C SER A 198 -17.45 -12.91 16.18
N VAL A 199 -16.81 -12.37 15.13
CA VAL A 199 -15.35 -12.44 14.97
C VAL A 199 -14.63 -11.60 16.03
N ILE A 200 -15.15 -10.42 16.37
CA ILE A 200 -14.60 -9.57 17.44
C ILE A 200 -14.72 -10.28 18.78
N ASP A 201 -15.91 -10.76 19.13
CA ASP A 201 -16.19 -11.42 20.39
C ASP A 201 -15.34 -12.68 20.56
N LEU A 202 -15.21 -13.49 19.50
CA LEU A 202 -14.35 -14.67 19.51
C LEU A 202 -12.86 -14.28 19.62
N SER A 203 -12.42 -13.22 18.95
CA SER A 203 -11.04 -12.73 19.07
C SER A 203 -10.72 -12.30 20.50
N LEU A 204 -11.65 -11.59 21.15
CA LEU A 204 -11.51 -11.13 22.54
C LEU A 204 -11.52 -12.31 23.51
N LYS A 205 -12.40 -13.30 23.31
CA LYS A 205 -12.45 -14.53 24.10
C LYS A 205 -11.14 -15.31 23.99
N ILE A 206 -10.62 -15.51 22.79
CA ILE A 206 -9.34 -16.20 22.58
C ILE A 206 -8.19 -15.40 23.22
N ALA A 207 -8.19 -14.07 23.08
CA ALA A 207 -7.20 -13.22 23.73
C ALA A 207 -7.24 -13.39 25.26
N GLU A 208 -8.44 -13.43 25.86
CA GLU A 208 -8.63 -13.67 27.29
C GLU A 208 -8.15 -15.07 27.72
N GLU A 209 -8.48 -16.13 26.97
CA GLU A 209 -8.01 -17.50 27.20
C GLU A 209 -6.46 -17.60 27.20
N HIS A 210 -5.81 -16.78 26.36
CA HIS A 210 -4.35 -16.67 26.29
C HIS A 210 -3.78 -15.55 27.18
N SER A 211 -4.53 -15.09 28.20
CA SER A 211 -4.10 -14.04 29.14
C SER A 211 -3.59 -12.76 28.47
N TRP A 212 -4.13 -12.44 27.30
CA TRP A 212 -3.75 -11.30 26.45
C TRP A 212 -2.29 -11.30 25.96
N MET A 213 -1.59 -12.43 26.10
CA MET A 213 -0.19 -12.60 25.67
C MET A 213 -0.04 -13.11 24.24
N GLY A 214 -1.13 -13.57 23.64
CA GLY A 214 -1.18 -14.14 22.30
C GLY A 214 -0.97 -15.66 22.28
N ALA A 215 -1.49 -16.30 21.24
CA ALA A 215 -1.42 -17.74 21.04
C ALA A 215 -0.15 -18.21 20.27
N GLY A 216 0.66 -17.25 19.79
CA GLY A 216 1.86 -17.48 18.99
C GLY A 216 1.79 -16.74 17.64
N VAL A 217 2.92 -16.20 17.18
CA VAL A 217 3.01 -15.44 15.92
C VAL A 217 2.49 -16.26 14.73
N GLY A 218 1.56 -15.69 13.95
CA GLY A 218 1.01 -16.35 12.77
C GLY A 218 0.08 -17.53 13.06
N THR A 219 -0.43 -17.66 14.30
CA THR A 219 -1.32 -18.76 14.68
C THR A 219 -2.80 -18.42 14.61
N SER A 220 -3.17 -17.14 14.42
CA SER A 220 -4.55 -16.64 14.48
C SER A 220 -5.56 -17.50 13.73
N ARG A 221 -5.24 -17.88 12.48
CA ARG A 221 -6.10 -18.75 11.66
C ARG A 221 -6.27 -20.16 12.22
N SER A 222 -5.19 -20.73 12.77
CA SER A 222 -5.22 -22.06 13.37
C SER A 222 -6.03 -22.06 14.66
N VAL A 223 -5.86 -21.05 15.50
CA VAL A 223 -6.57 -20.92 16.80
C VAL A 223 -8.05 -20.70 16.58
N PHE A 224 -8.44 -19.87 15.61
CA PHE A 224 -9.84 -19.70 15.23
C PHE A 224 -10.51 -21.00 14.78
N ARG A 225 -9.80 -21.84 14.03
CA ARG A 225 -10.30 -23.16 13.60
C ARG A 225 -10.46 -24.11 14.79
N HIS A 226 -9.51 -24.13 15.73
CA HIS A 226 -9.60 -24.96 16.94
C HIS A 226 -10.74 -24.51 17.86
N ALA A 227 -11.04 -23.22 17.90
CA ALA A 227 -12.19 -22.68 18.61
C ALA A 227 -13.54 -22.96 17.91
N GLY A 228 -13.54 -23.73 16.81
CA GLY A 228 -14.74 -24.14 16.09
C GLY A 228 -15.27 -23.12 15.08
N SER A 229 -14.56 -22.02 14.83
CA SER A 229 -14.98 -21.04 13.82
C SER A 229 -14.64 -21.54 12.41
N THR A 230 -15.64 -21.53 11.54
CA THR A 230 -15.47 -21.70 10.09
C THR A 230 -15.15 -20.38 9.38
N ILE A 231 -15.34 -19.24 10.06
CA ILE A 231 -15.11 -17.90 9.53
C ILE A 231 -13.68 -17.46 9.88
N PRO A 232 -12.85 -17.07 8.89
CA PRO A 232 -11.51 -16.55 9.14
C PRO A 232 -11.55 -15.16 9.79
N VAL A 233 -10.48 -14.79 10.49
CA VAL A 233 -10.31 -13.45 11.06
C VAL A 233 -9.98 -12.46 9.94
N GLU A 234 -10.98 -11.79 9.39
CA GLU A 234 -10.80 -10.80 8.31
C GLU A 234 -10.43 -9.40 8.86
N SER A 235 -9.56 -9.33 9.86
CA SER A 235 -9.10 -8.06 10.47
C SER A 235 -7.67 -8.19 10.94
N GLY A 236 -6.77 -7.39 10.35
CA GLY A 236 -5.35 -7.40 10.66
C GLY A 236 -5.05 -7.17 12.15
N PRO A 237 -5.56 -6.10 12.79
CA PRO A 237 -5.37 -5.85 14.22
C PRO A 237 -5.87 -6.98 15.12
N LEU A 238 -6.98 -7.63 14.76
CA LEU A 238 -7.50 -8.77 15.53
C LEU A 238 -6.60 -10.01 15.35
N GLN A 239 -6.03 -10.23 14.16
CA GLN A 239 -5.04 -11.30 13.98
C GLN A 239 -3.81 -11.08 14.85
N VAL A 240 -3.26 -9.86 14.87
CA VAL A 240 -2.12 -9.52 15.72
C VAL A 240 -2.48 -9.65 17.20
N LEU A 241 -3.68 -9.24 17.60
CA LEU A 241 -4.16 -9.43 18.98
C LEU A 241 -4.25 -10.91 19.37
N VAL A 242 -4.77 -11.76 18.49
CA VAL A 242 -4.92 -13.20 18.75
C VAL A 242 -3.56 -13.90 18.78
N SER A 243 -2.68 -13.59 17.83
CA SER A 243 -1.39 -14.25 17.68
C SER A 243 -0.33 -13.72 18.65
N GLU A 244 -0.22 -12.40 18.80
CA GLU A 244 0.86 -11.73 19.54
C GLU A 244 0.38 -10.99 20.80
N GLY A 245 -0.92 -10.99 21.06
CA GLY A 245 -1.51 -10.36 22.24
C GLY A 245 -1.49 -8.83 22.21
N ILE A 246 -1.76 -8.24 23.38
CA ILE A 246 -1.60 -6.81 23.62
C ILE A 246 -0.14 -6.36 23.36
N PRO A 247 0.91 -7.09 23.77
CA PRO A 247 2.29 -6.67 23.54
C PRO A 247 2.62 -6.49 22.05
N GLY A 248 2.27 -7.45 21.19
CA GLY A 248 2.52 -7.34 19.75
C GLY A 248 1.72 -6.21 19.10
N LEU A 249 0.44 -6.08 19.46
CA LEU A 249 -0.41 -5.00 18.95
C LEU A 249 0.13 -3.60 19.34
N LEU A 250 0.60 -3.44 20.58
CA LEU A 250 1.24 -2.21 21.03
C LEU A 250 2.54 -1.93 20.30
N LEU A 251 3.43 -2.93 20.17
CA LEU A 251 4.70 -2.78 19.46
C LEU A 251 4.49 -2.40 17.99
N MET A 252 3.55 -3.06 17.30
CA MET A 252 3.18 -2.72 15.92
C MET A 252 2.66 -1.28 15.85
N THR A 253 1.73 -0.91 16.73
CA THR A 253 1.12 0.43 16.73
C THR A 253 2.18 1.52 17.00
N LEU A 254 3.02 1.34 18.01
CA LEU A 254 4.10 2.27 18.35
C LEU A 254 5.12 2.38 17.22
N GLY A 255 5.49 1.27 16.58
CA GLY A 255 6.37 1.27 15.42
C GLY A 255 5.81 2.07 14.25
N LEU A 256 4.55 1.83 13.89
CA LEU A 256 3.85 2.56 12.83
C LEU A 256 3.72 4.05 13.14
N LEU A 257 3.36 4.40 14.38
CA LEU A 257 3.26 5.80 14.83
C LEU A 257 4.61 6.50 14.81
N THR A 258 5.68 5.82 15.24
CA THR A 258 7.05 6.38 15.25
C THR A 258 7.52 6.69 13.84
N VAL A 259 7.34 5.74 12.90
CA VAL A 259 7.69 5.95 11.49
C VAL A 259 6.83 7.07 10.88
N GLY A 260 5.51 7.04 11.12
CA GLY A 260 4.59 8.07 10.63
C GLY A 260 4.96 9.46 11.13
N TYR A 261 5.28 9.60 12.43
CA TYR A 261 5.72 10.85 13.02
C TYR A 261 7.05 11.33 12.42
N ALA A 262 8.03 10.44 12.24
CA ALA A 262 9.31 10.77 11.63
C ALA A 262 9.15 11.27 10.19
N LEU A 263 8.29 10.63 9.39
CA LEU A 263 7.99 11.05 8.02
C LEU A 263 7.27 12.40 7.96
N TRP A 264 6.29 12.60 8.84
CA TRP A 264 5.58 13.88 8.95
C TRP A 264 6.52 15.03 9.32
N ARG A 265 7.42 14.82 10.29
CA ARG A 265 8.40 15.83 10.73
C ARG A 265 9.42 16.14 9.64
N SER A 266 9.81 15.14 8.85
CA SER A 266 10.81 15.27 7.80
C SER A 266 10.27 15.82 6.48
N GLY A 267 8.93 15.90 6.32
CA GLY A 267 8.32 16.42 5.10
C GLY A 267 8.09 15.38 4.00
N HIS A 268 8.26 14.09 4.29
CA HIS A 268 8.15 12.97 3.35
C HIS A 268 6.69 12.55 3.16
N GLY A 269 5.94 13.37 2.42
CA GLY A 269 4.49 13.22 2.27
C GLY A 269 4.08 11.97 1.50
N ILE A 270 4.78 11.61 0.42
CA ILE A 270 4.51 10.41 -0.38
C ILE A 270 4.54 9.16 0.49
N GLU A 271 5.63 8.97 1.23
CA GLU A 271 5.87 7.79 2.06
C GLU A 271 4.88 7.73 3.21
N LEU A 272 4.57 8.88 3.82
CA LEU A 272 3.54 8.97 4.86
C LEU A 272 2.17 8.54 4.33
N GLY A 273 1.79 9.00 3.13
CA GLY A 273 0.54 8.61 2.48
C GLY A 273 0.50 7.11 2.19
N LEU A 274 1.58 6.55 1.64
CA LEU A 274 1.72 5.11 1.37
C LEU A 274 1.59 4.27 2.64
N LEU A 275 2.23 4.69 3.73
CA LEU A 275 2.14 4.04 5.04
C LEU A 275 0.68 4.00 5.53
N VAL A 276 0.01 5.16 5.54
CA VAL A 276 -1.38 5.29 5.98
C VAL A 276 -2.32 4.42 5.16
N THR A 277 -2.22 4.48 3.83
CA THR A 277 -3.04 3.65 2.94
C THR A 277 -2.81 2.16 3.19
N SER A 278 -1.56 1.76 3.35
CA SER A 278 -1.21 0.36 3.62
C SER A 278 -1.79 -0.11 4.95
N VAL A 279 -1.65 0.67 6.03
CA VAL A 279 -2.19 0.34 7.36
C VAL A 279 -3.70 0.22 7.33
N ILE A 280 -4.41 1.17 6.71
CA ILE A 280 -5.88 1.12 6.60
C ILE A 280 -6.33 -0.10 5.80
N CYS A 281 -5.68 -0.38 4.66
CA CYS A 281 -6.02 -1.55 3.86
C CYS A 281 -5.78 -2.85 4.64
N LEU A 282 -4.59 -3.03 5.21
CA LEU A 282 -4.20 -4.20 5.99
C LEU A 282 -5.05 -4.37 7.26
N SER A 283 -5.65 -3.29 7.78
CA SER A 283 -6.57 -3.38 8.90
C SER A 283 -7.92 -3.98 8.54
N GLY A 284 -8.32 -3.89 7.27
CA GLY A 284 -9.62 -4.37 6.78
C GLY A 284 -9.65 -5.82 6.29
N PHE A 285 -8.54 -6.55 6.36
CA PHE A 285 -8.47 -7.98 6.02
C PHE A 285 -7.29 -8.65 6.75
N ASN A 286 -7.10 -9.95 6.56
CA ASN A 286 -6.05 -10.78 7.16
C ASN A 286 -4.62 -10.54 6.60
N GLY A 287 -4.26 -9.29 6.29
CA GLY A 287 -3.06 -8.97 5.52
C GLY A 287 -1.74 -8.96 6.32
N PHE A 288 -1.80 -8.95 7.65
CA PHE A 288 -0.58 -8.94 8.48
C PHE A 288 0.00 -10.33 8.70
N GLU A 289 -0.81 -11.39 8.70
CA GLU A 289 -0.31 -12.75 8.97
C GLU A 289 -0.53 -13.72 7.82
N ASP A 290 -1.75 -13.79 7.26
CA ASP A 290 -2.11 -14.84 6.30
C ASP A 290 -1.55 -14.61 4.91
N VAL A 291 -1.15 -13.38 4.59
CA VAL A 291 -0.72 -12.97 3.24
C VAL A 291 0.64 -12.27 3.31
N PRO A 292 1.75 -13.02 3.38
CA PRO A 292 3.09 -12.42 3.50
C PRO A 292 3.45 -11.46 2.36
N THR A 293 2.86 -11.64 1.18
CA THR A 293 3.07 -10.75 0.03
C THR A 293 2.52 -9.36 0.27
N THR A 294 1.45 -9.19 1.06
CA THR A 294 0.92 -7.84 1.37
C THR A 294 1.80 -7.08 2.34
N MET A 295 2.57 -7.78 3.19
CA MET A 295 3.62 -7.14 4.00
C MET A 295 4.78 -6.63 3.15
N THR A 296 5.02 -7.23 1.97
CA THR A 296 6.09 -6.78 1.06
C THR A 296 5.85 -5.33 0.62
N TRP A 297 4.59 -4.94 0.40
CA TRP A 297 4.21 -3.57 0.07
C TRP A 297 4.49 -2.60 1.21
N LEU A 298 4.16 -3.00 2.45
CA LEU A 298 4.46 -2.21 3.64
C LEU A 298 5.97 -2.02 3.79
N GLY A 299 6.78 -3.07 3.65
CA GLY A 299 8.23 -2.92 3.78
C GLY A 299 8.87 -2.16 2.63
N LEU A 300 8.33 -2.17 1.40
CA LEU A 300 8.77 -1.26 0.34
C LEU A 300 8.48 0.21 0.68
N ALA A 301 7.31 0.49 1.27
CA ALA A 301 6.98 1.83 1.77
C ALA A 301 7.92 2.25 2.92
N LEU A 302 8.24 1.33 3.85
CA LEU A 302 9.18 1.56 4.94
C LEU A 302 10.64 1.74 4.44
N LEU A 303 11.05 1.02 3.39
CA LEU A 303 12.37 1.16 2.79
C LEU A 303 12.51 2.51 2.08
N ALA A 304 11.48 2.94 1.34
CA ALA A 304 11.43 4.28 0.77
C ALA A 304 11.48 5.37 1.86
N ALA A 305 10.73 5.17 2.95
CA ALA A 305 10.73 6.05 4.13
C ALA A 305 12.11 6.18 4.79
N ARG A 306 12.79 5.04 5.01
CA ARG A 306 14.15 5.02 5.57
C ARG A 306 15.12 5.77 4.67
N SER A 307 15.07 5.51 3.36
CA SER A 307 15.99 6.14 2.42
C SER A 307 15.83 7.66 2.40
N ALA A 308 14.58 8.12 2.42
CA ALA A 308 14.24 9.53 2.53
C ALA A 308 14.79 10.16 3.83
N ALA A 309 14.71 9.45 4.95
CA ALA A 309 15.29 9.91 6.22
C ALA A 309 16.82 9.98 6.22
N SER A 310 17.50 9.03 5.56
CA SER A 310 18.98 9.03 5.46
C SER A 310 19.54 10.08 4.49
N GLY A 311 18.77 10.48 3.46
CA GLY A 311 19.19 11.45 2.45
C GLY A 311 19.36 12.90 2.97
N GLY A 312 18.97 13.18 4.22
CA GLY A 312 19.20 14.48 4.88
C GLY A 312 20.59 14.67 5.48
N GLY A 313 21.39 13.60 5.60
CA GLY A 313 22.79 13.67 6.03
C GLY A 313 23.69 13.76 4.81
N GLY A 314 24.21 14.95 4.52
CA GLY A 314 25.03 15.22 3.35
C GLY A 314 26.15 14.20 3.12
N LEU A 315 25.95 13.30 2.17
CA LEU A 315 27.02 12.98 1.26
C LEU A 315 27.03 14.15 0.27
N THR A 316 27.90 15.12 0.54
CA THR A 316 28.47 15.93 -0.53
C THR A 316 28.65 15.02 -1.73
N PRO A 317 28.17 15.40 -2.94
CA PRO A 317 28.41 14.61 -4.13
C PRO A 317 29.88 14.22 -4.06
N ARG A 318 30.18 12.91 -4.03
CA ARG A 318 31.55 12.47 -4.29
C ARG A 318 31.87 13.20 -5.56
N SER A 319 32.74 14.21 -5.46
CA SER A 319 33.22 14.97 -6.60
C SER A 319 33.47 13.93 -7.65
N THR A 320 32.77 14.02 -8.78
CA THR A 320 33.06 13.25 -9.98
C THR A 320 34.57 13.06 -10.01
N PRO A 321 35.09 11.82 -10.09
CA PRO A 321 36.54 11.60 -10.09
C PRO A 321 37.11 12.62 -11.06
N ALA A 322 37.95 13.50 -10.51
CA ALA A 322 38.43 14.67 -11.21
C ALA A 322 38.90 14.18 -12.58
N SER A 323 38.60 14.92 -13.64
CA SER A 323 39.03 14.50 -14.98
C SER A 323 40.51 14.11 -14.92
N PRO A 324 41.02 13.15 -15.71
CA PRO A 324 42.43 12.76 -15.64
C PRO A 324 43.39 13.97 -15.67
N THR A 325 42.96 15.06 -16.32
CA THR A 325 43.58 16.39 -16.33
C THR A 325 43.61 17.13 -14.99
N ASP A 326 42.58 17.01 -14.15
CA ASP A 326 42.54 17.62 -12.81
C ASP A 326 43.43 16.89 -11.79
N VAL A 327 43.57 15.56 -11.94
CA VAL A 327 44.51 14.76 -11.13
C VAL A 327 45.95 15.13 -11.45
N ALA A 328 46.27 15.37 -12.74
CA ALA A 328 47.58 15.84 -13.17
C ALA A 328 47.89 17.27 -12.67
N ALA A 329 46.91 18.17 -12.69
CA ALA A 329 47.06 19.54 -12.19
C ALA A 329 47.26 19.61 -10.66
N GLN A 330 46.58 18.73 -9.90
CA GLN A 330 46.80 18.62 -8.45
C GLN A 330 48.16 17.99 -8.11
N ALA A 331 48.61 16.99 -8.87
CA ALA A 331 49.94 16.41 -8.70
C ALA A 331 51.07 17.43 -8.95
N MET A 332 50.92 18.31 -9.94
CA MET A 332 51.90 19.38 -10.21
C MET A 332 51.93 20.47 -9.13
N LYS A 333 50.80 20.79 -8.49
CA LYS A 333 50.77 21.76 -7.37
C LYS A 333 51.48 21.27 -6.11
N VAL A 334 51.51 19.96 -5.86
CA VAL A 334 52.20 19.39 -4.69
C VAL A 334 53.73 19.36 -4.89
N VAL A 335 54.20 19.23 -6.13
CA VAL A 335 55.65 19.23 -6.45
C VAL A 335 56.25 20.65 -6.39
N GLY A 336 55.46 21.70 -6.60
CA GLY A 336 55.93 23.10 -6.55
C GLY A 336 56.11 23.70 -5.14
N ALA A 337 55.63 23.04 -4.07
CA ALA A 337 55.58 23.60 -2.72
C ALA A 337 56.79 23.22 -1.82
N HIS A 338 57.79 22.51 -2.34
CA HIS A 338 59.00 22.11 -1.61
C HIS A 338 60.30 22.64 -2.23
N GLY A 339 60.21 23.69 -3.03
CA GLY A 339 61.37 24.35 -3.63
C GLY A 339 61.52 25.80 -3.19
N HIS A 340 61.69 26.04 -1.88
CA HIS A 340 62.30 27.25 -1.32
C HIS A 340 62.92 26.94 0.04
#